data_AF-A0A6M5JCR3-F1
#
_entry.id   AF-A0A6M5JCR3-F1
#
_cell.length_a   1.000
_cell.length_b   1.000
_cell.length_c   1.000
_cell.angle_alpha   90.00
_cell.angle_beta   90.00
_cell.angle_gamma   90.00
#
_symmetry.space_group_name_H-M   'P 1'
#
loop_
_entity.id
_entity.type
_entity.pdbx_description
1 polymer ?
#
loop_
_entity_poly.entity_id
_entity_poly.type
_entity_poly.pdbx_seq_one_letter_code
_entity_poly.pdbx_strand_id
1 'polypeptide(L)'
;MSHALALSGLAVILVGFLLRLQPLLVVAVAAAVTGLTGGMGPVEILAAFGKAFNTNRFVTVVYVVLPLIGLIERNGLQERARAVVAGMRGLSLGRLLAAYMLLRQISAGLGLVQVAGHPQTVRPLLAPMAETAADPDDTMPPPEREQVRALAAATDNIALFFGEDVFIAIGSILLMKGFLDQYGIVLEPLALSVWAIPTAICAFLIHGARLMWMDRRRAARSPSPFVLSEVEGRAPGESLEARASTGSARTGEGNRG
;
A
#
# COMPACT_ATOMS: atom_id res chain seq x y z
N MET A 1 -34.71 -35.03 -14.74
CA MET A 1 -34.03 -34.70 -13.45
C MET A 1 -32.54 -34.40 -13.62
N SER A 2 -32.05 -34.21 -14.85
CA SER A 2 -30.63 -34.07 -15.20
C SER A 2 -30.07 -32.63 -15.08
N HIS A 3 -30.91 -31.59 -15.11
CA HIS A 3 -30.44 -30.20 -15.12
C HIS A 3 -30.07 -29.63 -13.74
N ALA A 4 -30.70 -30.12 -12.66
CA ALA A 4 -30.42 -29.64 -11.29
C ALA A 4 -29.04 -30.10 -10.78
N LEU A 5 -28.57 -31.26 -11.22
CA LEU A 5 -27.26 -31.82 -10.83
C LEU A 5 -26.09 -31.10 -11.49
N ALA A 6 -26.29 -30.48 -12.65
CA ALA A 6 -25.25 -29.69 -13.33
C ALA A 6 -24.97 -28.35 -12.62
N LEU A 7 -25.94 -27.83 -11.87
CA LEU A 7 -25.84 -26.54 -11.15
C LEU A 7 -25.35 -26.69 -9.70
N SER A 8 -25.11 -27.92 -9.23
CA SER A 8 -24.67 -28.19 -7.86
C SER A 8 -23.36 -27.47 -7.53
N GLY A 9 -22.41 -27.41 -8.47
CA GLY A 9 -21.17 -26.64 -8.33
C GLY A 9 -21.39 -25.15 -8.12
N LEU A 10 -22.31 -24.54 -8.86
CA LEU A 10 -22.66 -23.12 -8.68
C LEU A 10 -23.28 -22.88 -7.30
N ALA A 11 -24.16 -23.77 -6.85
CA ALA A 11 -24.73 -23.68 -5.51
C ALA A 11 -23.66 -23.74 -4.41
N VAL A 12 -22.66 -24.63 -4.56
CA VAL A 12 -21.50 -24.70 -3.65
C VAL A 12 -20.71 -23.41 -3.64
N ILE A 13 -20.47 -22.78 -4.81
CA ILE A 13 -19.78 -21.48 -4.89
C ILE A 13 -20.56 -20.40 -4.14
N LEU A 14 -21.86 -20.29 -4.41
CA LEU A 14 -22.73 -19.29 -3.78
C LEU A 14 -22.76 -19.43 -2.25
N VAL A 15 -22.96 -20.65 -1.75
CA VAL A 15 -22.98 -20.93 -0.31
C VAL A 15 -21.60 -20.69 0.31
N GLY A 16 -20.52 -21.14 -0.35
CA GLY A 16 -19.16 -20.97 0.15
C GLY A 16 -18.77 -19.49 0.31
N PHE A 17 -19.11 -18.65 -0.66
CA PHE A 17 -18.88 -17.21 -0.57
C PHE A 17 -19.82 -16.53 0.43
N LEU A 18 -21.08 -16.96 0.54
CA LEU A 18 -22.00 -16.45 1.56
C LEU A 18 -21.48 -16.69 2.98
N LEU A 19 -20.87 -17.86 3.20
CA LEU A 19 -20.22 -18.23 4.47
C LEU A 19 -18.81 -17.64 4.63
N ARG A 20 -18.33 -16.83 3.67
CA ARG A 20 -16.99 -16.21 3.67
C ARG A 20 -15.84 -17.24 3.81
N LEU A 21 -16.03 -18.43 3.26
CA LEU A 21 -14.99 -19.46 3.22
C LEU A 21 -13.85 -19.06 2.26
N GLN A 22 -12.68 -19.68 2.44
CA GLN A 22 -11.51 -19.43 1.60
C GLN A 22 -11.84 -19.69 0.11
N PRO A 23 -11.67 -18.69 -0.79
CA PRO A 23 -12.07 -18.81 -2.20
C PRO A 23 -11.48 -20.03 -2.92
N LEU A 24 -10.20 -20.33 -2.67
CA LEU A 24 -9.51 -21.47 -3.28
C LEU A 24 -10.20 -22.81 -2.93
N LEU A 25 -10.57 -22.98 -1.66
CA LEU A 25 -11.24 -24.19 -1.19
C LEU A 25 -12.64 -24.29 -1.78
N VAL A 26 -13.39 -23.18 -1.78
CA VAL A 26 -14.74 -23.12 -2.36
C VAL A 26 -14.73 -23.53 -3.84
N VAL A 27 -13.82 -22.96 -4.63
CA VAL A 27 -13.70 -23.28 -6.07
C VAL A 27 -13.26 -24.72 -6.27
N ALA A 28 -12.31 -25.24 -5.48
CA ALA A 28 -11.86 -26.62 -5.59
C ALA A 28 -12.98 -27.63 -5.29
N VAL A 29 -13.73 -27.41 -4.20
CA VAL A 29 -14.88 -28.25 -3.83
C VAL A 29 -15.98 -28.15 -4.88
N ALA A 30 -16.30 -26.95 -5.36
CA ALA A 30 -17.31 -26.77 -6.41
C ALA A 30 -16.95 -27.50 -7.71
N ALA A 31 -15.69 -27.42 -8.14
CA ALA A 31 -15.19 -28.14 -9.31
C ALA A 31 -15.22 -29.67 -9.09
N ALA A 32 -14.87 -30.15 -7.89
CA ALA A 32 -14.99 -31.57 -7.55
C ALA A 32 -16.45 -32.06 -7.56
N VAL A 33 -17.37 -31.29 -6.97
CA VAL A 33 -18.81 -31.60 -6.98
C VAL A 33 -19.34 -31.60 -8.41
N THR A 34 -18.94 -30.64 -9.24
CA THR A 34 -19.33 -30.58 -10.66
C THR A 34 -18.83 -31.78 -11.45
N GLY A 35 -17.58 -32.19 -11.22
CA GLY A 35 -17.01 -33.39 -11.84
C GLY A 35 -17.79 -34.65 -11.45
N LEU A 36 -18.06 -34.82 -10.14
CA LEU A 36 -18.80 -35.97 -9.62
C LEU A 36 -20.24 -36.03 -10.16
N THR A 37 -20.95 -34.89 -10.19
CA THR A 37 -22.31 -34.84 -10.75
C THR A 37 -22.33 -34.98 -12.27
N GLY A 38 -21.23 -34.64 -12.95
CA GLY A 38 -21.00 -34.91 -14.36
C GLY A 38 -20.63 -36.37 -14.68
N GLY A 39 -20.55 -37.24 -13.67
CA GLY A 39 -20.24 -38.66 -13.84
C GLY A 39 -18.74 -38.99 -13.88
N MET A 40 -17.86 -38.01 -13.61
CA MET A 40 -16.42 -38.27 -13.53
C MET A 40 -16.07 -39.01 -12.24
N GLY A 41 -15.21 -40.03 -12.36
CA GLY A 41 -14.63 -40.70 -11.20
C GLY A 41 -13.64 -39.81 -10.43
N PRO A 42 -13.33 -40.08 -9.15
CA PRO A 42 -12.37 -39.28 -8.37
C PRO A 42 -10.99 -39.15 -9.03
N VAL A 43 -10.51 -40.22 -9.68
CA VAL A 43 -9.23 -40.23 -10.40
C VAL A 43 -9.28 -39.36 -11.66
N GLU A 44 -10.40 -39.38 -12.38
CA GLU A 44 -10.61 -38.55 -13.58
C GLU A 44 -10.68 -37.07 -13.23
N ILE A 45 -11.34 -36.72 -12.11
CA ILE A 45 -11.36 -35.35 -11.58
C ILE A 45 -9.92 -34.90 -11.27
N LEU A 46 -9.15 -35.73 -10.57
CA LEU A 46 -7.74 -35.42 -10.26
C LEU A 46 -6.90 -35.25 -11.54
N ALA A 47 -7.09 -36.12 -12.54
CA ALA A 47 -6.44 -36.01 -13.83
C ALA A 47 -6.85 -34.74 -14.59
N ALA A 48 -8.12 -34.34 -14.51
CA ALA A 48 -8.63 -33.10 -15.11
C ALA A 48 -7.99 -31.87 -14.47
N PHE A 49 -7.87 -31.83 -13.14
CA PHE A 49 -7.12 -30.77 -12.45
C PHE A 49 -5.65 -30.75 -12.91
N GLY A 50 -4.97 -31.90 -12.91
CA GLY A 50 -3.58 -31.99 -13.37
C GLY A 50 -3.39 -31.49 -14.80
N LYS A 51 -4.29 -31.89 -15.71
CA LYS A 51 -4.30 -31.40 -17.11
C LYS A 51 -4.53 -29.89 -17.17
N ALA A 52 -5.46 -29.35 -16.39
CA ALA A 52 -5.76 -27.92 -16.35
C ALA A 52 -4.57 -27.08 -15.84
N PHE A 53 -3.88 -27.55 -14.80
CA PHE A 53 -2.67 -26.92 -14.28
C PHE A 53 -1.52 -26.97 -15.29
N ASN A 54 -1.30 -28.10 -15.94
CA ASN A 54 -0.21 -28.26 -16.91
C ASN A 54 -0.46 -27.46 -18.20
N THR A 55 -1.71 -27.42 -18.67
CA THR A 55 -2.11 -26.60 -19.83
C THR A 55 -1.89 -25.11 -19.55
N ASN A 56 -2.16 -24.66 -18.32
CA ASN A 56 -1.87 -23.31 -17.88
C ASN A 56 -0.49 -23.20 -17.23
N ARG A 57 0.57 -23.64 -17.94
CA ARG A 57 1.97 -23.60 -17.49
C ARG A 57 2.43 -22.28 -16.87
N PHE A 58 1.81 -21.16 -17.25
CA PHE A 58 2.09 -19.84 -16.68
C PHE A 58 1.70 -19.71 -15.20
N VAL A 59 0.71 -20.49 -14.73
CA VAL A 59 0.39 -20.65 -13.30
C VAL A 59 1.58 -21.31 -12.59
N THR A 60 2.25 -22.26 -13.24
CA THR A 60 3.43 -22.94 -12.68
C THR A 60 4.66 -22.03 -12.60
N VAL A 61 4.83 -21.10 -13.56
CA VAL A 61 5.95 -20.15 -13.61
C VAL A 61 6.05 -19.30 -12.34
N VAL A 62 4.92 -18.91 -11.74
CA VAL A 62 4.86 -18.16 -10.48
C VAL A 62 5.63 -18.89 -9.37
N TYR A 63 5.54 -20.22 -9.30
CA TYR A 63 6.24 -21.03 -8.30
C TYR A 63 7.75 -21.13 -8.55
N VAL A 64 8.24 -20.84 -9.75
CA VAL A 64 9.68 -20.75 -10.05
C VAL A 64 10.21 -19.35 -9.72
N VAL A 65 9.41 -18.32 -9.96
CA VAL A 65 9.79 -16.93 -9.69
C VAL A 65 9.82 -16.63 -8.19
N LEU A 66 8.94 -17.25 -7.39
CA LEU A 66 8.91 -17.07 -5.93
C LEU A 66 10.26 -17.44 -5.24
N PRO A 67 10.85 -18.63 -5.45
CA PRO A 67 12.19 -18.96 -4.94
C PRO A 67 13.29 -18.02 -5.45
N LEU A 68 13.19 -17.57 -6.70
CA LEU A 68 14.15 -16.61 -7.27
C LEU A 68 14.09 -15.28 -6.51
N ILE A 69 12.90 -14.74 -6.28
CA ILE A 69 12.70 -13.54 -5.46
C ILE A 69 13.23 -13.78 -4.05
N GLY A 70 12.88 -14.91 -3.42
CA GLY A 70 13.37 -15.26 -2.08
C GLY A 70 14.88 -15.37 -1.98
N LEU A 71 15.56 -15.87 -3.03
CA LEU A 71 17.02 -15.91 -3.09
C LEU A 71 17.59 -14.49 -3.15
N ILE A 72 17.03 -13.61 -3.96
CA ILE A 72 17.49 -12.22 -4.09
C ILE A 72 17.24 -11.44 -2.78
N GLU A 73 16.09 -11.65 -2.14
CA GLU A 73 15.76 -11.06 -0.84
C GLU A 73 16.74 -11.52 0.25
N ARG A 74 17.05 -12.83 0.30
CA ARG A 74 18.04 -13.38 1.23
C ARG A 74 19.44 -12.75 1.07
N ASN A 75 19.78 -12.28 -0.14
CA ASN A 75 21.05 -11.59 -0.42
C ASN A 75 21.03 -10.09 -0.04
N GLY A 76 20.01 -9.64 0.68
CA GLY A 76 19.96 -8.31 1.28
C GLY A 76 19.35 -7.25 0.37
N LEU A 77 18.49 -7.64 -0.58
CA LEU A 77 17.89 -6.68 -1.52
C LEU A 77 17.01 -5.65 -0.78
N GLN A 78 16.31 -6.05 0.27
CA GLN A 78 15.48 -5.17 1.09
C GLN A 78 16.34 -4.11 1.80
N GLU A 79 17.47 -4.51 2.37
CA GLU A 79 18.43 -3.62 3.03
C GLU A 79 19.02 -2.62 2.02
N ARG A 80 19.37 -3.09 0.81
CA ARG A 80 19.87 -2.22 -0.27
C ARG A 80 18.81 -1.23 -0.73
N ALA A 81 17.56 -1.67 -0.91
CA ALA A 81 16.45 -0.79 -1.28
C ALA A 81 16.22 0.29 -0.21
N ARG A 82 16.24 -0.08 1.08
CA ARG A 82 16.15 0.88 2.20
C ARG A 82 17.33 1.83 2.23
N ALA A 83 18.56 1.38 1.95
CA ALA A 83 19.73 2.24 1.87
C ALA A 83 19.61 3.26 0.72
N VAL A 84 19.09 2.84 -0.44
CA VAL A 84 18.81 3.74 -1.57
C VAL A 84 17.76 4.78 -1.20
N VAL A 85 16.65 4.38 -0.57
CA VAL A 85 15.61 5.31 -0.08
C VAL A 85 16.19 6.27 0.95
N ALA A 86 16.97 5.76 1.92
CA ALA A 86 17.62 6.59 2.93
C ALA A 86 18.64 7.58 2.34
N GLY A 87 19.27 7.23 1.22
CA GLY A 87 20.16 8.12 0.47
C GLY A 87 19.44 9.29 -0.21
N MET A 88 18.11 9.24 -0.34
CA MET A 88 17.28 10.34 -0.85
C MET A 88 17.03 11.45 0.19
N ARG A 89 17.60 11.34 1.40
CA ARG A 89 17.55 12.40 2.42
C ARG A 89 18.11 13.70 1.87
N GLY A 90 17.47 14.82 2.23
CA GLY A 90 17.83 16.16 1.75
C GLY A 90 17.16 16.56 0.42
N LEU A 91 16.44 15.65 -0.24
CA LEU A 91 15.52 16.04 -1.30
C LEU A 91 14.31 16.79 -0.71
N SER A 92 13.77 17.74 -1.47
CA SER A 92 12.47 18.35 -1.14
C SER A 92 11.36 17.30 -1.14
N LEU A 93 10.27 17.53 -0.40
CA LEU A 93 9.15 16.59 -0.27
C LEU A 93 8.69 16.03 -1.63
N GLY A 94 8.47 16.90 -2.62
CA GLY A 94 8.00 16.48 -3.93
C GLY A 94 9.01 15.60 -4.68
N ARG A 95 10.30 15.96 -4.61
CA ARG A 95 11.39 15.19 -5.26
C ARG A 95 11.63 13.86 -4.57
N LEU A 96 11.59 13.83 -3.24
CA LEU A 96 11.70 12.62 -2.43
C LEU A 96 10.61 11.62 -2.82
N LEU A 97 9.36 12.05 -2.80
CA LEU A 97 8.22 11.18 -3.11
C LEU A 97 8.21 10.73 -4.58
N ALA A 98 8.59 11.61 -5.53
CA ALA A 98 8.71 11.21 -6.93
C ALA A 98 9.85 10.20 -7.17
N ALA A 99 11.01 10.39 -6.55
CA ALA A 99 12.13 9.46 -6.64
C ALA A 99 11.79 8.09 -6.02
N TYR A 100 11.13 8.11 -4.86
CA TYR A 100 10.60 6.90 -4.23
C TYR A 100 9.57 6.20 -5.11
N MET A 101 8.62 6.95 -5.70
CA MET A 101 7.60 6.43 -6.61
C MET A 101 8.24 5.67 -7.78
N LEU A 102 9.26 6.27 -8.42
CA LEU A 102 9.98 5.64 -9.53
C LEU A 102 10.66 4.34 -9.09
N LEU A 103 11.42 4.38 -8.00
CA LEU A 103 12.10 3.21 -7.45
C LEU A 103 11.10 2.07 -7.16
N ARG A 104 10.00 2.41 -6.50
CA ARG A 104 8.96 1.48 -6.09
C ARG A 104 8.26 0.86 -7.29
N GLN A 105 7.94 1.66 -8.30
CA GLN A 105 7.26 1.22 -9.51
C GLN A 105 8.15 0.31 -10.38
N ILE A 106 9.44 0.63 -10.52
CA ILE A 106 10.41 -0.23 -11.21
C ILE A 106 10.54 -1.57 -10.47
N SER A 107 10.69 -1.52 -9.14
CA SER A 107 10.81 -2.72 -8.31
C SER A 107 9.58 -3.62 -8.45
N ALA A 108 8.37 -3.03 -8.36
CA ALA A 108 7.11 -3.75 -8.53
C ALA A 108 6.96 -4.36 -9.94
N GLY A 109 7.35 -3.64 -10.99
CA GLY A 109 7.32 -4.15 -12.37
C GLY A 109 8.28 -5.31 -12.62
N LEU A 110 9.35 -5.43 -11.83
CA LEU A 110 10.24 -6.60 -11.84
C LEU A 110 9.74 -7.76 -10.95
N GLY A 111 8.54 -7.65 -10.36
CA GLY A 111 7.97 -8.65 -9.45
C GLY A 111 8.45 -8.52 -8.00
N LEU A 112 9.22 -7.47 -7.67
CA LEU A 112 9.78 -7.24 -6.33
C LEU A 112 8.82 -6.43 -5.45
N VAL A 113 7.54 -6.82 -5.44
CA VAL A 113 6.45 -6.13 -4.73
C VAL A 113 6.67 -6.06 -3.21
N GLN A 114 7.40 -7.00 -2.62
CA GLN A 114 7.69 -7.04 -1.18
C GLN A 114 8.91 -6.22 -0.76
N VAL A 115 9.83 -5.92 -1.67
CA VAL A 115 11.17 -5.38 -1.34
C VAL A 115 11.14 -3.99 -0.71
N ALA A 116 10.13 -3.20 -1.04
CA ALA A 116 9.90 -1.86 -0.48
C ALA A 116 8.49 -1.72 0.11
N GLY A 117 7.96 -2.82 0.67
CA GLY A 117 6.58 -2.94 1.13
C GLY A 117 6.11 -1.82 2.06
N HIS A 118 4.84 -1.46 1.97
CA HIS A 118 4.19 -0.42 2.77
C HIS A 118 4.52 -0.48 4.28
N PRO A 119 4.35 -1.62 4.99
CA PRO A 119 4.65 -1.68 6.43
C PRO A 119 6.14 -1.56 6.75
N GLN A 120 7.02 -1.95 5.82
CA GLN A 120 8.45 -2.04 6.04
C GLN A 120 9.24 -0.80 5.63
N THR A 121 8.67 0.01 4.73
CA THR A 121 9.37 1.15 4.13
C THR A 121 8.63 2.46 4.37
N VAL A 122 7.30 2.47 4.25
CA VAL A 122 6.56 3.73 4.36
C VAL A 122 6.56 4.24 5.79
N ARG A 123 6.06 3.45 6.74
CA ARG A 123 5.93 3.88 8.14
C ARG A 123 7.28 4.15 8.84
N PRO A 124 8.28 3.24 8.79
CA PRO A 124 9.50 3.43 9.56
C PRO A 124 10.54 4.35 8.88
N LEU A 125 10.43 4.62 7.57
CA LEU A 125 11.48 5.33 6.82
C LEU A 125 10.93 6.48 5.95
N LEU A 126 10.04 6.21 5.00
CA LEU A 126 9.59 7.23 4.05
C LEU A 126 8.77 8.33 4.72
N ALA A 127 7.83 7.98 5.60
CA ALA A 127 6.99 8.92 6.32
C ALA A 127 7.79 9.90 7.18
N PRO A 128 8.71 9.46 8.07
CA PRO A 128 9.54 10.40 8.82
C PRO A 128 10.44 11.24 7.91
N MET A 129 10.97 10.68 6.82
CA MET A 129 11.74 11.45 5.83
C MET A 129 10.89 12.50 5.11
N ALA A 130 9.65 12.18 4.78
CA ALA A 130 8.70 13.10 4.16
C ALA A 130 8.32 14.23 5.13
N GLU A 131 8.12 13.94 6.41
CA GLU A 131 7.91 14.96 7.44
C GLU A 131 9.10 15.93 7.51
N THR A 132 10.32 15.41 7.67
CA THR A 132 11.53 16.25 7.72
C THR A 132 11.75 17.05 6.42
N ALA A 133 11.40 16.48 5.27
CA ALA A 133 11.50 17.18 3.98
C ALA A 133 10.41 18.24 3.77
N ALA A 134 9.28 18.12 4.47
CA ALA A 134 8.16 19.06 4.40
C ALA A 134 8.33 20.24 5.37
N ASP A 135 8.92 19.98 6.53
CA ASP A 135 9.14 20.95 7.60
C ASP A 135 10.41 20.59 8.40
N PRO A 136 11.57 21.14 8.00
CA PRO A 136 12.84 20.87 8.65
C PRO A 136 12.93 21.37 10.11
N ASP A 137 12.14 22.40 10.44
CA ASP A 137 12.16 23.07 11.76
C ASP A 137 11.17 22.45 12.76
N ASP A 138 10.43 21.41 12.34
CA ASP A 138 9.43 20.68 13.14
C ASP A 138 8.33 21.57 13.78
N THR A 139 7.95 22.64 13.08
CA THR A 139 6.92 23.60 13.46
C THR A 139 5.51 23.28 12.92
N MET A 140 5.39 22.23 12.11
CA MET A 140 4.19 21.86 11.37
C MET A 140 3.07 21.35 12.31
N PRO A 141 1.85 21.88 12.18
CA PRO A 141 0.73 21.45 13.01
C PRO A 141 0.32 19.99 12.71
N PRO A 142 -0.23 19.26 13.70
CA PRO A 142 -0.54 17.83 13.58
C PRO A 142 -1.40 17.44 12.36
N PRO A 143 -2.45 18.20 11.96
CA PRO A 143 -3.25 17.87 10.78
C PRO A 143 -2.48 17.92 9.47
N GLU A 144 -1.49 18.82 9.36
CA GLU A 144 -0.66 18.92 8.16
C GLU A 144 0.38 17.80 8.10
N ARG A 145 0.93 17.42 9.25
CA ARG A 145 1.81 16.25 9.39
C ARG A 145 1.13 14.96 8.93
N GLU A 146 -0.12 14.77 9.32
CA GLU A 146 -0.91 13.62 8.89
C GLU A 146 -1.16 13.63 7.38
N GLN A 147 -1.34 14.80 6.76
CA GLN A 147 -1.43 14.90 5.30
C GLN A 147 -0.13 14.49 4.59
N VAL A 148 1.04 14.83 5.16
CA VAL A 148 2.34 14.41 4.61
C VAL A 148 2.51 12.88 4.71
N ARG A 149 2.13 12.27 5.84
CA ARG A 149 2.10 10.80 6.01
C ARG A 149 1.16 10.13 5.03
N ALA A 150 -0.05 10.66 4.90
CA ALA A 150 -1.05 10.18 3.95
C ALA A 150 -0.54 10.27 2.51
N LEU A 151 0.19 11.33 2.16
CA LEU A 151 0.78 11.48 0.85
C LEU A 151 1.91 10.47 0.59
N ALA A 152 2.76 10.19 1.58
CA ALA A 152 3.78 9.15 1.48
C ALA A 152 3.14 7.77 1.26
N ALA A 153 2.09 7.46 2.03
CA ALA A 153 1.32 6.23 1.90
C ALA A 153 0.61 6.11 0.53
N ALA A 154 -0.03 7.19 0.07
CA ALA A 154 -0.68 7.22 -1.24
C ALA A 154 0.33 7.05 -2.38
N THR A 155 1.51 7.64 -2.26
CA THR A 155 2.58 7.52 -3.26
C THR A 155 3.05 6.07 -3.40
N ASP A 156 3.25 5.36 -2.28
CA ASP A 156 3.57 3.93 -2.30
C ASP A 156 2.48 3.09 -2.97
N ASN A 157 1.22 3.31 -2.60
CA ASN A 157 0.10 2.54 -3.14
C ASN A 157 -0.05 2.72 -4.65
N ILE A 158 0.08 3.96 -5.14
CA ILE A 158 0.02 4.26 -6.58
C ILE A 158 1.20 3.62 -7.31
N ALA A 159 2.41 3.76 -6.78
CA ALA A 159 3.60 3.16 -7.38
C ALA A 159 3.52 1.64 -7.45
N LEU A 160 3.05 1.00 -6.37
CA LEU A 160 2.86 -0.43 -6.29
C LEU A 160 1.80 -0.90 -7.28
N PHE A 161 0.62 -0.26 -7.29
CA PHE A 161 -0.51 -0.67 -8.14
C PHE A 161 -0.13 -0.68 -9.63
N PHE A 162 0.35 0.46 -10.14
CA PHE A 162 0.71 0.56 -11.55
C PHE A 162 2.03 -0.13 -11.91
N GLY A 163 2.91 -0.34 -10.92
CA GLY A 163 4.14 -1.09 -11.11
C GLY A 163 3.89 -2.59 -11.19
N GLU A 164 3.09 -3.13 -10.27
CA GLU A 164 2.74 -4.55 -10.22
C GLU A 164 2.12 -4.97 -11.55
N ASP A 165 1.19 -4.19 -12.12
CA ASP A 165 0.50 -4.47 -13.41
C ASP A 165 1.43 -4.77 -14.60
N VAL A 166 2.69 -4.34 -14.56
CA VAL A 166 3.71 -4.63 -15.59
C VAL A 166 4.26 -6.06 -15.45
N PHE A 167 4.18 -6.65 -14.26
CA PHE A 167 4.70 -7.98 -13.99
C PHE A 167 3.81 -9.09 -14.57
N ILE A 168 4.42 -10.07 -15.23
CA ILE A 168 3.70 -11.11 -15.99
C ILE A 168 2.93 -12.11 -15.12
N ALA A 169 3.34 -12.28 -13.86
CA ALA A 169 2.84 -13.33 -12.97
C ALA A 169 1.78 -12.85 -11.97
N ILE A 170 1.00 -11.82 -12.36
CA ILE A 170 -0.19 -11.39 -11.61
C ILE A 170 -1.40 -12.23 -12.00
N GLY A 171 -2.25 -12.54 -11.03
CA GLY A 171 -3.48 -13.31 -11.25
C GLY A 171 -4.44 -12.70 -12.27
N SER A 172 -4.49 -11.36 -12.39
CA SER A 172 -5.35 -10.65 -13.35
C SER A 172 -4.97 -10.96 -14.80
N ILE A 173 -3.68 -10.97 -15.13
CA ILE A 173 -3.18 -11.28 -16.48
C ILE A 173 -3.48 -12.74 -16.85
N LEU A 174 -3.26 -13.66 -15.91
CA LEU A 174 -3.56 -15.08 -16.12
C LEU A 174 -5.06 -15.32 -16.32
N LEU A 175 -5.91 -14.60 -15.58
CA LEU A 175 -7.36 -14.65 -15.76
C LEU A 175 -7.78 -14.13 -17.13
N MET A 176 -7.26 -12.97 -17.55
CA MET A 176 -7.54 -12.40 -18.89
C MET A 176 -7.08 -13.33 -19.99
N LYS A 177 -5.86 -13.89 -19.90
CA LYS A 177 -5.37 -14.92 -20.83
C LYS A 177 -6.34 -16.10 -20.86
N GLY A 178 -6.70 -16.63 -19.69
CA GLY A 178 -7.59 -17.80 -19.59
C GLY A 178 -8.97 -17.54 -20.21
N PHE A 179 -9.49 -16.33 -20.07
CA PHE A 179 -10.73 -15.91 -20.70
C PHE A 179 -10.60 -15.78 -22.22
N LEU A 180 -9.58 -15.08 -22.73
CA LEU A 180 -9.36 -14.89 -24.17
C LEU A 180 -9.11 -16.22 -24.92
N ASP A 181 -8.43 -17.16 -24.27
CA ASP A 181 -8.18 -18.51 -24.79
C ASP A 181 -9.50 -19.27 -25.05
N GLN A 182 -10.53 -19.06 -24.23
CA GLN A 182 -11.87 -19.66 -24.42
C GLN A 182 -12.57 -19.15 -25.69
N TYR A 183 -12.19 -17.97 -26.19
CA TYR A 183 -12.70 -17.40 -27.44
C TYR A 183 -11.76 -17.66 -28.64
N GLY A 184 -10.74 -18.50 -28.48
CA GLY A 184 -9.77 -18.81 -29.52
C GLY A 184 -8.74 -17.71 -29.78
N ILE A 185 -8.65 -16.71 -28.89
CA ILE A 185 -7.65 -15.64 -28.98
C ILE A 185 -6.41 -16.08 -28.20
N VAL A 186 -5.43 -16.63 -28.93
CA VAL A 186 -4.16 -17.07 -28.35
C VAL A 186 -3.25 -15.86 -28.19
N LEU A 187 -3.01 -15.46 -26.95
CA LEU A 187 -2.17 -14.32 -26.62
C LEU A 187 -1.14 -14.70 -25.54
N GLU A 188 0.10 -14.32 -25.76
CA GLU A 188 1.14 -14.52 -24.75
C GLU A 188 0.94 -13.56 -23.58
N PRO A 189 1.03 -14.00 -22.31
CA PRO A 189 0.87 -13.11 -21.16
C PRO A 189 1.81 -11.89 -21.19
N LEU A 190 2.99 -12.05 -21.78
CA LEU A 190 3.96 -10.97 -21.95
C LEU A 190 3.41 -9.84 -22.83
N ALA A 191 2.61 -10.17 -23.84
CA ALA A 191 1.98 -9.16 -24.68
C ALA A 191 1.01 -8.28 -23.87
N LEU A 192 0.25 -8.86 -22.92
CA LEU A 192 -0.60 -8.08 -22.01
C LEU A 192 0.23 -7.20 -21.08
N SER A 193 1.31 -7.74 -20.50
CA SER A 193 2.21 -7.01 -19.60
C SER A 193 2.88 -5.81 -20.26
N VAL A 194 3.32 -5.93 -21.52
CA VAL A 194 3.95 -4.82 -22.25
C VAL A 194 2.98 -3.64 -22.40
N TRP A 195 1.68 -3.90 -22.57
CA TRP A 195 0.66 -2.87 -22.64
C TRP A 195 0.37 -2.17 -21.30
N ALA A 196 0.82 -2.72 -20.17
CA ALA A 196 0.79 -2.01 -18.89
C ALA A 196 1.89 -0.95 -18.76
N ILE A 197 2.99 -1.07 -19.52
CA ILE A 197 4.14 -0.13 -19.45
C ILE A 197 3.73 1.32 -19.78
N PRO A 198 2.98 1.61 -20.86
CA PRO A 198 2.52 2.97 -21.14
C PRO A 198 1.66 3.55 -20.00
N THR A 199 0.79 2.74 -19.40
CA THR A 199 -0.06 3.14 -18.27
C THR A 199 0.79 3.45 -17.04
N ALA A 200 1.78 2.61 -16.75
CA ALA A 200 2.76 2.84 -15.69
C ALA A 200 3.53 4.15 -15.89
N ILE A 201 4.01 4.42 -17.10
CA ILE A 201 4.69 5.68 -17.44
C ILE A 201 3.75 6.88 -17.22
N CYS A 202 2.51 6.81 -17.71
CA CYS A 202 1.53 7.88 -17.53
C CYS A 202 1.24 8.14 -16.05
N ALA A 203 1.06 7.09 -15.24
CA ALA A 203 0.88 7.21 -13.81
C ALA A 203 2.07 7.94 -13.16
N PHE A 204 3.30 7.56 -13.50
CA PHE A 204 4.51 8.23 -13.02
C PHE A 204 4.56 9.71 -13.41
N LEU A 205 4.31 10.03 -14.67
CA LEU A 205 4.34 11.41 -15.15
C LEU A 205 3.28 12.28 -14.48
N ILE A 206 2.04 11.80 -14.38
CA ILE A 206 0.92 12.57 -13.80
C ILE A 206 1.12 12.75 -12.30
N HIS A 207 1.39 11.67 -11.56
CA HIS A 207 1.54 11.75 -10.11
C HIS A 207 2.86 12.40 -9.70
N GLY A 208 3.95 12.13 -10.42
CA GLY A 208 5.24 12.81 -10.25
C GLY A 208 5.12 14.32 -10.48
N ALA A 209 4.48 14.74 -11.58
CA ALA A 209 4.23 16.17 -11.83
C ALA A 209 3.36 16.81 -10.74
N ARG A 210 2.32 16.12 -10.25
CA ARG A 210 1.49 16.59 -9.13
C ARG A 210 2.31 16.80 -7.86
N LEU A 211 3.21 15.87 -7.53
CA LEU A 211 4.10 15.98 -6.38
C LEU A 211 5.07 17.16 -6.51
N MET A 212 5.67 17.35 -7.69
CA MET A 212 6.54 18.50 -7.96
C MET A 212 5.80 19.84 -7.92
N TRP A 213 4.55 19.87 -8.38
CA TRP A 213 3.74 21.09 -8.31
C TRP A 213 3.36 21.46 -6.88
N MET A 214 3.00 20.48 -6.06
CA MET A 214 2.73 20.69 -4.64
C MET A 214 3.97 21.26 -3.92
N ASP A 215 5.16 20.73 -4.23
CA ASP A 215 6.45 21.22 -3.69
C ASP A 215 6.64 22.71 -4.00
N ARG A 216 6.41 23.12 -5.26
CA ARG A 216 6.46 24.54 -5.68
C ARG A 216 5.45 25.41 -4.95
N ARG A 217 4.21 24.92 -4.74
CA ARG A 217 3.17 25.65 -4.01
C ARG A 217 3.51 25.83 -2.53
N ARG A 218 4.15 24.83 -1.91
CA ARG A 218 4.62 24.91 -0.53
C ARG A 218 5.79 25.88 -0.39
N ALA A 219 6.77 25.80 -1.29
CA ALA A 219 7.88 26.76 -1.34
C ALA A 219 7.41 28.21 -1.53
N ALA A 220 6.35 28.44 -2.31
CA ALA A 220 5.75 29.77 -2.51
C ALA A 220 4.96 30.29 -1.29
N ARG A 221 4.63 29.44 -0.31
CA ARG A 221 3.91 29.82 0.92
C ARG A 221 4.84 30.19 2.08
N SER A 222 6.16 30.03 1.94
CA SER A 222 7.16 30.54 2.89
C SER A 222 7.95 31.66 2.19
N PRO A 223 7.86 32.93 2.64
CA PRO A 223 7.99 33.33 4.04
C PRO A 223 6.85 34.23 4.54
N SER A 224 6.48 34.08 5.81
CA SER A 224 5.86 35.16 6.58
C SER A 224 6.56 35.23 7.93
N PRO A 225 7.52 36.15 8.12
CA PRO A 225 7.88 36.57 9.46
C PRO A 225 6.71 37.42 9.96
N PHE A 226 5.75 36.77 10.62
CA PHE A 226 4.64 37.46 11.26
C PHE A 226 4.38 36.82 12.62
N VAL A 227 4.48 37.48 13.76
CA VAL A 227 5.06 38.77 14.16
C VAL A 227 5.19 38.63 15.69
N LEU A 228 6.29 39.08 16.27
CA LEU A 228 6.40 39.28 17.73
C LEU A 228 5.51 40.47 18.13
N SER A 229 4.21 40.26 18.32
CA SER A 229 3.33 41.29 18.90
C SER A 229 2.29 40.74 19.87
N GLU A 230 2.65 39.79 20.71
CA GLU A 230 1.81 39.41 21.87
C GLU A 230 2.58 39.38 23.19
N VAL A 231 3.72 40.10 23.26
CA VAL A 231 4.45 40.35 24.52
C VAL A 231 4.56 41.84 24.88
N GLU A 232 4.23 42.78 23.98
CA GLU A 232 4.22 44.22 24.31
C GLU A 232 2.80 44.69 24.67
N GLY A 233 2.32 44.24 25.83
CA GLY A 233 1.01 44.60 26.37
C GLY A 233 0.98 44.61 27.89
N ARG A 234 2.13 44.84 28.54
CA ARG A 234 2.14 45.15 29.97
C ARG A 234 2.02 46.66 30.16
N ALA A 235 0.81 47.14 30.42
CA ALA A 235 0.65 48.35 31.22
C ALA A 235 0.75 47.95 32.71
N PRO A 236 1.45 48.74 33.55
CA PRO A 236 1.74 48.39 34.93
C PRO A 236 0.63 48.89 35.88
N GLY A 237 0.27 48.05 36.84
CA GLY A 237 -0.55 48.44 37.99
C GLY A 237 -1.97 47.91 37.93
N GLU A 238 -2.23 46.88 38.74
CA GLU A 238 -3.50 46.58 39.45
C GLU A 238 -3.57 45.06 39.72
N SER A 239 -2.69 44.56 40.59
CA SER A 239 -2.89 43.22 41.17
C SER A 239 -2.05 43.02 42.43
N LEU A 240 -2.23 43.88 43.45
CA LEU A 240 -1.64 43.62 44.77
C LEU A 240 -2.41 44.11 46.01
N GLU A 241 -3.59 44.74 45.90
CA GLU A 241 -4.30 45.22 47.10
C GLU A 241 -5.67 44.59 47.41
N ALA A 242 -6.22 43.72 46.58
CA ALA A 242 -7.59 43.21 46.81
C ALA A 242 -7.70 41.79 47.40
N ARG A 243 -6.61 41.18 47.91
CA ARG A 243 -6.66 39.83 48.52
C ARG A 243 -6.13 39.76 49.96
N ALA A 244 -6.05 40.90 50.64
CA ALA A 244 -5.61 40.98 52.03
C ALA A 244 -6.60 41.76 52.92
N SER A 245 -7.91 41.48 52.84
CA SER A 245 -8.86 41.98 53.85
C SER A 245 -10.20 41.24 53.84
N THR A 246 -10.20 39.98 54.24
CA THR A 246 -11.34 39.28 54.89
C THR A 246 -10.76 37.94 55.35
N GLY A 247 -10.31 37.83 56.60
CA GLY A 247 -11.22 37.73 57.75
C GLY A 247 -11.66 36.27 57.85
N SER A 248 -10.85 35.42 58.50
CA SER A 248 -11.03 35.06 59.92
C SER A 248 -12.03 33.92 60.10
N ALA A 249 -11.51 32.74 60.47
CA ALA A 249 -11.96 31.95 61.63
C ALA A 249 -11.67 30.45 61.46
N ARG A 250 -10.74 29.93 62.26
CA ARG A 250 -10.88 28.77 63.18
C ARG A 250 -9.46 28.27 63.57
N THR A 251 -8.98 28.65 64.76
CA THR A 251 -8.80 27.79 65.97
C THR A 251 -7.93 26.56 65.70
N GLY A 252 -6.70 26.44 66.23
CA GLY A 252 -6.37 26.23 67.66
C GLY A 252 -6.61 24.75 67.97
N GLU A 253 -5.65 23.86 68.22
CA GLU A 253 -4.67 23.69 69.32
C GLU A 253 -3.68 22.59 68.84
N GLY A 254 -2.37 22.58 69.11
CA GLY A 254 -1.73 22.43 70.42
C GLY A 254 -1.13 21.02 70.55
N ASN A 255 0.17 20.84 70.26
CA ASN A 255 0.92 19.66 70.74
C ASN A 255 2.40 20.00 70.99
N ARG A 256 2.72 20.16 72.28
CA ARG A 256 4.02 19.92 72.90
C ARG A 256 3.71 19.14 74.19
N GLY A 257 4.25 17.93 74.32
CA GLY A 257 4.08 17.07 75.50
C GLY A 257 3.74 15.65 75.10
#